data_AF-A0A7X2J2B5-F1
#
_entry.id   AF-A0A7X2J2B5-F1
#
_cell.length_a   1.000
_cell.length_b   1.000
_cell.length_c   1.000
_cell.angle_alpha   90.00
_cell.angle_beta   90.00
_cell.angle_gamma   90.00
#
_symmetry.space_group_name_H-M   'P 1'
#
loop_
_entity.id
_entity.type
_entity.pdbx_description
1 polymer ?
#
loop_
_entity_poly.entity_id
_entity_poly.type
_entity_poly.pdbx_seq_one_letter_code
_entity_poly.pdbx_strand_id
1 'polypeptide(L)'
;MRERKLRKSGILEVDKMPGRKFEEYLHALLKARGYHVQLTPASGDYGADLILSTNGKKIIVQAKRYKKNVGVKAVQEIAAAKSHYNADECWVITNSFFTDQAKKLAGSNQVKLVDRKQLINWMLQVNESDKEHIKMMG
;
A
#
# COMPACT_ATOMS: atom_id res chain seq x y z
N MET A 1 -8.60 6.10 23.14
CA MET A 1 -7.76 5.06 22.48
C MET A 1 -7.53 5.27 20.98
N ARG A 2 -8.56 5.56 20.17
CA ARG A 2 -8.43 5.74 18.70
C ARG A 2 -7.46 6.84 18.28
N GLU A 3 -7.53 8.01 18.93
CA GLU A 3 -6.68 9.17 18.57
C GLU A 3 -5.19 8.93 18.86
N ARG A 4 -4.87 8.28 20.00
CA ARG A 4 -3.50 7.86 20.35
C ARG A 4 -2.91 6.92 19.29
N LYS A 5 -3.72 6.00 18.75
CA LYS A 5 -3.30 5.07 17.69
C LYS A 5 -2.97 5.80 16.38
N LEU A 6 -3.78 6.79 16.00
CA LEU A 6 -3.54 7.60 14.80
C LEU A 6 -2.25 8.42 14.90
N ARG A 7 -2.01 9.08 16.04
CA ARG A 7 -0.77 9.86 16.25
C ARG A 7 0.46 8.96 16.25
N LYS A 8 0.41 7.82 16.95
CA LYS A 8 1.53 6.87 17.02
C LYS A 8 1.88 6.22 15.67
N SER A 9 0.91 6.09 14.76
CA SER A 9 1.17 5.45 13.47
C SER A 9 1.81 6.39 12.45
N GLY A 10 1.58 7.71 12.54
CA GLY A 10 2.02 8.68 11.52
C GLY A 10 1.03 8.87 10.36
N ILE A 11 -0.19 8.34 10.46
CA ILE A 11 -1.15 8.36 9.34
C ILE A 11 -1.62 9.77 8.99
N LEU A 12 -1.59 10.70 9.96
CA LEU A 12 -1.93 12.10 9.74
C LEU A 12 -0.93 12.81 8.83
N GLU A 13 0.32 12.34 8.77
CA GLU A 13 1.32 12.90 7.86
C GLU A 13 1.18 12.31 6.46
N VAL A 14 0.85 11.01 6.37
CA VAL A 14 0.44 10.39 5.10
C VAL A 14 -0.73 11.14 4.46
N ASP A 15 -1.71 11.59 5.25
CA ASP A 15 -2.87 12.33 4.76
C ASP A 15 -2.51 13.66 4.07
N LYS A 16 -1.31 14.20 4.34
CA LYS A 16 -0.80 15.46 3.78
C LYS A 16 0.20 15.26 2.63
N MET A 17 0.67 14.04 2.39
CA MET A 17 1.69 13.77 1.37
C MET A 17 1.15 13.97 -0.06
N PRO A 18 1.96 14.43 -1.02
CA PRO A 18 1.71 14.24 -2.45
C PRO A 18 1.61 12.75 -2.82
N GLY A 19 0.99 12.43 -3.96
CA GLY A 19 0.84 11.04 -4.44
C GLY A 19 2.20 10.32 -4.56
N ARG A 20 3.16 10.93 -5.26
CA ARG A 20 4.51 10.36 -5.41
C ARG A 20 5.22 10.15 -4.08
N LYS A 21 5.06 11.07 -3.11
CA LYS A 21 5.62 10.93 -1.76
C LYS A 21 4.98 9.77 -0.99
N PHE A 22 3.70 9.48 -1.24
CA PHE A 22 3.05 8.30 -0.68
C PHE A 22 3.59 7.00 -1.29
N GLU A 23 3.91 6.97 -2.58
CA GLU A 23 4.57 5.81 -3.23
C GLU A 23 5.96 5.56 -2.62
N GLU A 24 6.78 6.61 -2.48
CA GLU A 24 8.09 6.54 -1.80
C GLU A 24 7.97 6.05 -0.35
N TYR A 25 6.94 6.53 0.36
CA TYR A 25 6.64 6.08 1.72
C TYR A 25 6.27 4.60 1.76
N LEU A 26 5.40 4.14 0.86
CA LEU A 26 5.04 2.72 0.76
C LEU A 26 6.24 1.85 0.39
N HIS A 27 7.15 2.35 -0.46
CA HIS A 27 8.41 1.67 -0.75
C HIS A 27 9.21 1.41 0.53
N ALA A 28 9.42 2.44 1.37
CA ALA A 28 10.13 2.28 2.64
C ALA A 28 9.39 1.35 3.61
N LEU A 29 8.08 1.54 3.79
CA LEU A 29 7.25 0.74 4.69
C LEU A 29 7.24 -0.74 4.30
N LEU A 30 7.08 -1.05 3.00
CA LEU A 30 7.04 -2.43 2.52
C LEU A 30 8.42 -3.09 2.58
N LYS A 31 9.51 -2.35 2.37
CA LYS A 31 10.87 -2.88 2.63
C LYS A 31 11.08 -3.24 4.09
N ALA A 32 10.66 -2.38 5.02
CA ALA A 32 10.71 -2.67 6.45
C ALA A 32 9.86 -3.90 6.85
N ARG A 33 8.86 -4.24 6.04
CA ARG A 33 8.03 -5.45 6.20
C ARG A 33 8.60 -6.70 5.50
N GLY A 34 9.83 -6.64 4.99
CA GLY A 34 10.53 -7.78 4.42
C GLY A 34 10.31 -8.03 2.92
N TYR A 35 9.72 -7.08 2.18
CA TYR A 35 9.61 -7.19 0.73
C TYR A 35 10.84 -6.59 0.04
N HIS A 36 11.26 -7.17 -1.08
CA HIS A 36 12.01 -6.40 -2.08
C HIS A 36 11.02 -5.51 -2.81
N VAL A 37 11.35 -4.23 -2.99
CA VAL A 37 10.42 -3.25 -3.55
C VAL A 37 11.12 -2.42 -4.61
N GLN A 38 10.44 -2.23 -5.75
CA GLN A 38 10.84 -1.35 -6.84
C GLN A 38 9.70 -0.37 -7.12
N LEU A 39 10.04 0.92 -7.30
CA LEU A 39 9.10 1.91 -7.81
C LEU A 39 9.05 1.83 -9.34
N THR A 40 7.88 2.02 -9.92
CA THR A 40 7.73 2.18 -11.36
C THR A 40 8.01 3.64 -11.78
N PRO A 41 8.24 3.90 -13.08
CA PRO A 41 8.32 5.26 -13.62
C PRO A 41 7.05 6.06 -13.30
N ALA A 42 7.17 7.38 -13.13
CA ALA A 42 6.03 8.23 -12.81
C ALA A 42 5.00 8.36 -13.97
N SER A 43 5.34 7.89 -15.17
CA SER A 43 4.50 7.92 -16.36
C SER A 43 4.72 6.65 -17.17
N GLY A 44 3.67 6.13 -17.81
CA GLY A 44 3.76 4.89 -18.59
C GLY A 44 3.99 3.66 -17.71
N ASP A 45 3.41 3.66 -16.51
CA ASP A 45 3.52 2.61 -15.49
C ASP A 45 2.46 1.51 -15.64
N TYR A 46 1.65 1.59 -16.70
CA TYR A 46 0.59 0.64 -17.02
C TYR A 46 -0.36 0.31 -15.85
N GLY A 47 -0.51 1.22 -14.87
CA GLY A 47 -1.40 1.06 -13.72
C GLY A 47 -0.79 0.34 -12.51
N ALA A 48 0.53 0.33 -12.33
CA ALA A 48 1.18 -0.11 -11.09
C ALA A 48 2.25 0.89 -10.65
N ASP A 49 2.21 1.32 -9.39
CA ASP A 49 3.16 2.28 -8.82
C ASP A 49 4.38 1.57 -8.17
N LEU A 50 4.19 0.34 -7.67
CA LEU A 50 5.26 -0.48 -7.10
C LEU A 50 5.19 -1.94 -7.57
N ILE A 51 6.36 -2.57 -7.63
CA ILE A 51 6.55 -4.00 -7.83
C ILE A 51 7.24 -4.56 -6.59
N LEU A 52 6.63 -5.55 -5.95
CA LEU A 52 7.17 -6.26 -4.80
C LEU A 52 7.60 -7.66 -5.20
N SER A 53 8.62 -8.19 -4.52
CA SER A 53 8.90 -9.62 -4.53
C SER A 53 9.20 -10.16 -3.13
N THR A 54 8.69 -11.35 -2.87
CA THR A 54 8.94 -12.12 -1.63
C THR A 54 8.65 -13.59 -1.89
N ASN A 55 9.47 -14.51 -1.37
CA ASN A 55 9.25 -15.97 -1.46
C ASN A 55 8.88 -16.46 -2.88
N GLY A 56 9.57 -15.96 -3.91
CA GLY A 56 9.34 -16.31 -5.31
C GLY A 56 8.07 -15.72 -5.94
N LYS A 57 7.26 -14.96 -5.20
CA LYS A 57 6.06 -14.28 -5.71
C LYS A 57 6.36 -12.85 -6.15
N LYS A 58 5.77 -12.43 -7.27
CA LYS A 58 5.71 -11.05 -7.74
C LYS A 58 4.34 -10.43 -7.45
N ILE A 59 4.35 -9.25 -6.87
CA ILE A 59 3.14 -8.52 -6.48
C ILE A 59 3.21 -7.12 -7.11
N ILE A 60 2.15 -6.68 -7.77
CA ILE A 60 2.03 -5.28 -8.21
C ILE A 60 1.11 -4.50 -7.29
N VAL A 61 1.42 -3.23 -7.10
CA VAL A 61 0.69 -2.35 -6.17
C VAL A 61 0.31 -1.06 -6.87
N GLN A 62 -0.97 -0.69 -6.81
CA GLN A 62 -1.41 0.69 -7.05
C GLN A 62 -1.59 1.40 -5.70
N ALA A 63 -0.92 2.53 -5.53
CA ALA A 63 -1.02 3.43 -4.40
C ALA A 63 -2.01 4.56 -4.72
N LYS A 64 -3.07 4.70 -3.92
CA LYS A 64 -4.01 5.82 -4.02
C LYS A 64 -4.07 6.60 -2.71
N ARG A 65 -3.38 7.75 -2.64
CA ARG A 65 -3.55 8.70 -1.53
C ARG A 65 -4.69 9.65 -1.81
N TYR A 66 -5.86 9.51 -1.19
CA TYR A 66 -7.04 10.36 -1.44
C TYR A 66 -7.70 10.88 -0.15
N LYS A 67 -8.49 11.96 -0.29
CA LYS A 67 -9.38 12.48 0.76
C LYS A 67 -10.74 11.76 0.81
N LYS A 68 -11.18 11.21 -0.32
CA LYS A 68 -12.45 10.47 -0.47
C LYS A 68 -12.18 8.97 -0.58
N ASN A 69 -13.24 8.16 -0.54
CA ASN A 69 -13.13 6.73 -0.75
C ASN A 69 -12.68 6.41 -2.18
N VAL A 70 -11.89 5.35 -2.32
CA VAL A 70 -11.39 4.84 -3.60
C VAL A 70 -12.49 4.01 -4.27
N GLY A 71 -12.80 4.35 -5.53
CA GLY A 71 -13.81 3.68 -6.35
C GLY A 71 -13.26 2.57 -7.25
N VAL A 72 -14.12 2.02 -8.11
CA VAL A 72 -13.83 0.86 -8.96
C VAL A 72 -12.67 1.05 -9.93
N LYS A 73 -12.39 2.29 -10.36
CA LYS A 73 -11.34 2.60 -11.34
C LYS A 73 -9.97 2.07 -10.92
N ALA A 74 -9.58 2.25 -9.65
CA ALA A 74 -8.29 1.76 -9.15
C ALA A 74 -8.19 0.22 -9.19
N VAL A 75 -9.31 -0.47 -9.01
CA VAL A 75 -9.38 -1.94 -9.07
C VAL A 75 -9.27 -2.40 -10.52
N GLN A 76 -9.95 -1.73 -11.45
CA GLN A 76 -9.89 -2.01 -12.89
C GLN A 76 -8.47 -1.81 -13.44
N GLU A 77 -7.82 -0.70 -13.09
CA GLU A 77 -6.45 -0.37 -13.48
C GLU A 77 -5.47 -1.49 -13.09
N ILE A 78 -5.40 -1.84 -11.80
CA ILE A 78 -4.41 -2.83 -11.34
C ILE A 78 -4.75 -4.26 -11.79
N ALA A 79 -6.04 -4.59 -11.95
CA ALA A 79 -6.45 -5.90 -12.46
C ALA A 79 -5.98 -6.10 -13.91
N ALA A 80 -6.10 -5.06 -14.74
CA ALA A 80 -5.58 -5.08 -16.12
C ALA A 80 -4.05 -5.11 -16.15
N ALA A 81 -3.38 -4.43 -15.20
CA ALA A 81 -1.92 -4.42 -15.10
C ALA A 81 -1.32 -5.79 -14.74
N LYS A 82 -2.07 -6.65 -14.04
CA LYS A 82 -1.56 -7.94 -13.52
C LYS A 82 -0.93 -8.82 -14.61
N SER A 83 -1.61 -8.96 -15.74
CA SER A 83 -1.13 -9.73 -16.89
C SER A 83 0.04 -9.05 -17.60
N HIS A 84 0.00 -7.73 -17.75
CA HIS A 84 1.11 -6.96 -18.33
C HIS A 84 2.43 -7.17 -17.55
N TYR A 85 2.38 -7.15 -16.22
CA TYR A 85 3.55 -7.35 -15.37
C TYR A 85 3.91 -8.82 -15.09
N ASN A 86 3.09 -9.77 -15.57
CA ASN A 86 3.18 -11.19 -15.23
C ASN A 86 3.34 -11.39 -13.71
N ALA A 87 2.38 -10.86 -12.94
CA ALA A 87 2.38 -10.85 -11.48
C ALA A 87 1.42 -11.88 -10.89
N ASP A 88 1.80 -12.47 -9.76
CA ASP A 88 1.01 -13.48 -9.05
C ASP A 88 -0.16 -12.83 -8.29
N GLU A 89 0.09 -11.66 -7.69
CA GLU A 89 -0.88 -10.91 -6.90
C GLU A 89 -0.91 -9.44 -7.33
N CYS A 90 -2.05 -8.78 -7.11
CA CYS A 90 -2.25 -7.36 -7.42
C CYS A 90 -3.01 -6.68 -6.29
N TRP A 91 -2.48 -5.56 -5.80
CA TRP A 91 -2.95 -4.90 -4.59
C TRP A 91 -3.29 -3.43 -4.87
N VAL A 92 -4.32 -2.91 -4.18
CA VAL A 92 -4.55 -1.46 -4.08
C VAL A 92 -4.35 -1.04 -2.63
N ILE A 93 -3.46 -0.08 -2.40
CA ILE A 93 -3.16 0.47 -1.07
C ILE A 93 -3.62 1.92 -1.00
N THR A 94 -4.32 2.30 0.07
CA THR A 94 -4.80 3.66 0.28
C THR A 94 -4.72 4.11 1.74
N ASN A 95 -4.54 5.41 1.94
CA ASN A 95 -4.73 6.07 3.24
C ASN A 95 -6.22 6.25 3.61
N SER A 96 -7.13 5.94 2.69
CA SER A 96 -8.59 6.11 2.82
C SER A 96 -9.30 4.76 2.91
N PHE A 97 -10.56 4.69 2.52
CA PHE A 97 -11.33 3.45 2.43
C PHE A 97 -11.82 3.22 1.00
N PHE A 98 -12.38 2.05 0.74
CA PHE A 98 -12.94 1.67 -0.55
C PHE A 98 -14.46 1.79 -0.54
N THR A 99 -15.05 2.14 -1.68
CA THR A 99 -16.51 2.01 -1.87
C THR A 99 -16.92 0.53 -1.90
N ASP A 100 -18.19 0.24 -1.64
CA ASP A 100 -18.66 -1.15 -1.64
C ASP A 100 -18.63 -1.77 -3.04
N GLN A 101 -18.81 -0.97 -4.09
CA GLN A 101 -18.62 -1.41 -5.47
C GLN A 101 -17.16 -1.79 -5.74
N ALA A 102 -16.19 -1.02 -5.23
CA ALA A 102 -14.77 -1.35 -5.36
C ALA A 102 -14.43 -2.65 -4.64
N LYS A 103 -14.98 -2.88 -3.43
CA LYS A 103 -14.80 -4.15 -2.69
C LYS A 103 -15.38 -5.34 -3.45
N LYS A 104 -16.61 -5.22 -3.98
CA LYS A 104 -17.24 -6.27 -4.80
C LYS A 104 -16.39 -6.62 -6.01
N LEU A 105 -15.98 -5.61 -6.79
CA LEU A 105 -15.17 -5.81 -7.99
C LEU A 105 -13.79 -6.40 -7.66
N ALA A 106 -13.18 -5.98 -6.56
CA ALA A 106 -11.90 -6.51 -6.11
C ALA A 106 -11.99 -8.00 -5.78
N GLY A 107 -13.08 -8.43 -5.15
CA GLY A 107 -13.37 -9.85 -4.93
C GLY A 107 -13.45 -10.65 -6.24
N SER A 108 -14.18 -10.15 -7.24
CA SER A 108 -14.29 -10.81 -8.55
C SER A 108 -12.95 -10.90 -9.30
N ASN A 109 -12.04 -9.95 -9.10
CA ASN A 109 -10.76 -9.88 -9.81
C ASN A 109 -9.57 -10.34 -8.95
N GLN A 110 -9.81 -10.87 -7.74
CA GLN A 110 -8.78 -11.30 -6.79
C GLN A 110 -7.74 -10.19 -6.49
N VAL A 111 -8.22 -8.95 -6.42
CA VAL A 111 -7.41 -7.77 -6.06
C VAL A 111 -7.42 -7.62 -4.54
N LYS A 112 -6.23 -7.56 -3.93
CA LYS A 112 -6.14 -7.31 -2.48
C LYS A 112 -6.34 -5.84 -2.19
N LEU A 113 -7.24 -5.53 -1.25
CA LEU A 113 -7.51 -4.16 -0.81
C LEU A 113 -6.88 -3.91 0.56
N VAL A 114 -6.00 -2.90 0.63
CA VAL A 114 -5.36 -2.45 1.86
C VAL A 114 -5.84 -1.04 2.15
N ASP A 115 -6.79 -0.95 3.07
CA ASP A 115 -7.39 0.32 3.48
C ASP A 115 -6.61 1.00 4.61
N ARG A 116 -7.09 2.16 5.04
CA ARG A 116 -6.55 2.94 6.15
C ARG A 116 -6.30 2.12 7.41
N LYS A 117 -7.23 1.22 7.77
CA LYS A 117 -7.10 0.45 9.02
C LYS A 117 -5.95 -0.54 8.91
N GLN A 118 -5.84 -1.23 7.78
CA GLN A 118 -4.74 -2.15 7.52
C GLN A 118 -3.40 -1.41 7.41
N LEU A 119 -3.36 -0.28 6.69
CA LEU A 119 -2.17 0.54 6.57
C LEU A 119 -1.68 1.02 7.94
N ILE A 120 -2.56 1.56 8.80
CA ILE A 120 -2.20 1.95 10.17
C ILE A 120 -1.57 0.79 10.94
N ASN A 121 -2.13 -0.42 10.83
CA ASN A 121 -1.58 -1.58 11.53
C ASN A 121 -0.17 -1.92 11.02
N TRP A 122 0.06 -1.86 9.71
CA TRP A 122 1.40 -2.08 9.13
C TRP A 122 2.42 -1.05 9.62
N MET A 123 2.01 0.21 9.71
CA MET A 123 2.86 1.30 10.21
C MET A 123 3.24 1.09 11.68
N LEU A 124 2.28 0.68 12.51
CA LEU A 124 2.54 0.43 13.93
C LEU A 124 3.47 -0.76 14.16
N GLN A 125 3.30 -1.84 13.39
CA GLN A 125 4.17 -3.01 13.46
C GLN A 125 5.63 -2.64 13.18
N VAL A 126 5.88 -1.84 12.13
CA VAL A 126 7.25 -1.37 11.82
C VAL A 126 7.78 -0.46 12.93
N ASN A 127 6.98 0.48 13.43
CA ASN A 127 7.39 1.37 14.52
C ASN A 127 7.70 0.63 15.84
N GLU A 128 7.12 -0.55 16.05
CA GLU A 128 7.40 -1.41 17.21
C GLU A 128 8.69 -2.21 17.00
N SER A 129 8.87 -2.84 15.84
CA SER A 129 10.10 -3.52 15.45
C SER A 129 11.34 -2.62 15.55
N ASP A 130 11.23 -1.37 15.08
CA ASP A 130 12.35 -0.41 15.13
C ASP A 130 12.76 -0.08 16.57
N LYS A 131 11.79 0.05 17.48
CA LYS A 131 12.05 0.33 18.90
C LYS A 131 12.70 -0.84 19.61
N GLU A 132 12.26 -2.06 19.32
CA GLU A 132 12.86 -3.26 19.86
C GLU A 132 14.31 -3.41 19.37
N HIS A 133 14.57 -3.13 18.09
CA HIS A 133 15.92 -3.14 17.54
C HIS A 133 16.84 -2.12 18.22
N ILE A 134 16.40 -0.88 18.38
CA ILE A 134 17.16 0.17 19.09
C ILE A 134 17.45 -0.23 20.55
N LYS A 135 16.47 -0.80 21.25
CA LYS A 135 16.63 -1.27 22.63
C LYS A 135 17.63 -2.41 22.76
N MET A 136 17.81 -3.24 21.73
CA MET A 136 18.79 -4.33 21.73
C MET A 136 20.22 -3.85 21.45
N MET A 137 20.40 -2.68 20.84
CA MET A 137 21.71 -2.12 20.48
C MET A 137 22.28 -1.13 21.50
N GLY A 138 21.48 -0.69 22.47
CA GLY A 138 21.90 0.22 23.55
C GLY A 138 21.94 -0.48 24.90
#